data_AF-A0AAD6KBC9-F1
#
_entry.id   AF-A0AAD6KBC9-F1
#
_cell.length_a   1.000
_cell.length_b   1.000
_cell.length_c   1.000
_cell.angle_alpha   90.00
_cell.angle_beta   90.00
_cell.angle_gamma   90.00
#
_symmetry.space_group_name_H-M   'P 1'
#
loop_
_entity.id
_entity.type
_entity.pdbx_description
1 polymer ?
#
loop_
_entity_poly.entity_id
_entity_poly.type
_entity_poly.pdbx_seq_one_letter_code
_entity_poly.pdbx_strand_id
1 'polypeptide(L)'
;MEIVRDQEISEPLSPTGQFMSNSVLSLSIIAVMELEEPFDDSLSIIPFLKDVLLPINPRFSSIMVGDKDEVKRWKKVEVRLSDHVNFPVFTAGMSAQFYDECFDEYLSKMATEQFPQSQPLWEVHVINYPTSHAASTIIFKFHHSLGDGFSIMGALFSFLKRADNPSLPLTIPSVQLHTSKYGRTFSMFRKVLTFFSCAYNSASDFCSSIIRSCLDKEDETPIRSGHSGVESLPVAITTITFSLDHIKQIKAKLGVTLNDVITGTIFLGARMYMETVSQGSGQCMQYIIGAA
;
A
#
# COMPACT_ATOMS: atom_id res chain seq x y z
N MET A 1 14.68 44.24 -17.80
CA MET A 1 15.21 43.07 -17.08
C MET A 1 14.07 42.59 -16.19
N GLU A 2 13.18 41.78 -16.77
CA GLU A 2 12.03 41.22 -16.06
C GLU A 2 12.54 40.13 -15.13
N ILE A 3 12.25 40.30 -13.85
CA ILE A 3 12.46 39.30 -12.81
C ILE A 3 11.42 38.20 -13.10
N VAL A 4 11.86 37.14 -13.78
CA VAL A 4 11.10 35.89 -13.90
C VAL A 4 10.95 35.37 -12.48
N ARG A 5 9.74 35.51 -11.93
CA ARG A 5 9.34 34.95 -10.63
C ARG A 5 9.71 33.47 -10.60
N ASP A 6 10.53 33.10 -9.62
CA ASP A 6 10.81 31.73 -9.23
C ASP A 6 9.50 30.93 -9.20
N GLN A 7 9.36 29.97 -10.12
CA GLN A 7 8.35 28.92 -9.95
C GLN A 7 8.71 28.19 -8.65
N GLU A 8 7.77 28.07 -7.71
CA GLU A 8 7.93 27.42 -6.40
C GLU A 8 8.45 25.97 -6.55
N ILE A 9 9.77 25.81 -6.63
CA ILE A 9 10.45 24.53 -6.49
C ILE A 9 10.47 24.25 -4.98
N SER A 10 9.64 23.31 -4.55
CA SER A 10 9.46 22.98 -3.13
C SER A 10 10.41 21.86 -2.67
N GLU A 11 10.21 21.46 -1.41
CA GLU A 11 11.03 20.55 -0.61
C GLU A 11 11.57 19.32 -1.37
N PRO A 12 12.79 18.87 -1.03
CA PRO A 12 13.31 17.60 -1.55
C PRO A 12 12.40 16.44 -1.14
N LEU A 13 12.39 15.37 -1.94
CA LEU A 13 11.75 14.13 -1.52
C LEU A 13 12.35 13.64 -0.20
N SER A 14 11.53 12.99 0.63
CA SER A 14 12.03 12.30 1.82
C SER A 14 13.06 11.23 1.41
N PRO A 15 13.99 10.84 2.31
CA PRO A 15 14.97 9.79 1.99
C PRO A 15 14.32 8.50 1.45
N THR A 16 13.21 8.08 2.06
CA THR A 16 12.41 6.94 1.59
C THR A 16 11.77 7.20 0.22
N GLY A 17 11.26 8.41 -0.01
CA GLY A 17 10.69 8.81 -1.31
C GLY A 17 11.75 8.86 -2.43
N GLN A 18 12.99 9.27 -2.13
CA GLN A 18 14.10 9.23 -3.08
C GLN A 18 14.49 7.79 -3.40
N PHE A 19 14.60 6.93 -2.38
CA PHE A 19 14.93 5.52 -2.56
C PHE A 19 13.87 4.76 -3.38
N MET A 20 12.59 4.98 -3.07
CA MET A 20 11.44 4.30 -3.70
C MET A 20 10.93 5.01 -4.97
N SER A 21 11.68 5.99 -5.49
CA SER A 21 11.36 6.62 -6.77
C SER A 21 12.41 6.33 -7.84
N ASN A 22 13.33 5.40 -7.61
CA ASN A 22 14.31 5.01 -8.63
C ASN A 22 13.68 4.05 -9.66
N SER A 23 14.24 3.99 -10.87
CA SER A 23 13.75 3.15 -11.98
C SER A 23 13.70 1.66 -11.65
N VAL A 24 14.43 1.22 -10.61
CA VAL A 24 14.50 -0.17 -10.13
C VAL A 24 13.46 -0.47 -9.03
N LEU A 25 13.03 0.54 -8.27
CA LEU A 25 12.17 0.38 -7.09
C LEU A 25 11.05 1.43 -7.12
N SER A 26 10.14 1.33 -8.09
CA SER A 26 8.92 2.14 -8.13
C SER A 26 7.76 1.33 -7.56
N LEU A 27 7.40 1.63 -6.31
CA LEU A 27 6.37 0.90 -5.59
C LEU A 27 5.04 1.65 -5.64
N SER A 28 3.98 0.91 -5.99
CA SER A 28 2.60 1.42 -6.01
C SER A 28 1.81 0.81 -4.87
N ILE A 29 0.95 1.62 -4.27
CA ILE A 29 -0.07 1.21 -3.31
C ILE A 29 -1.39 1.19 -4.07
N ILE A 30 -2.02 0.02 -4.15
CA ILE A 30 -3.34 -0.16 -4.74
C ILE A 30 -4.33 -0.37 -3.59
N ALA A 31 -5.29 0.52 -3.45
CA ALA A 31 -6.39 0.41 -2.52
C ALA A 31 -7.69 0.15 -3.29
N VAL A 32 -8.39 -0.91 -2.94
CA VAL A 32 -9.64 -1.32 -3.58
C VAL A 32 -10.79 -1.06 -2.61
N MET A 33 -11.83 -0.38 -3.09
CA MET A 33 -13.07 -0.12 -2.37
C MET A 33 -14.23 -0.72 -3.15
N GLU A 34 -14.83 -1.75 -2.58
CA GLU A 34 -16.01 -2.43 -3.11
C GLU A 34 -17.29 -1.81 -2.52
N LEU A 35 -18.27 -1.57 -3.38
CA LEU A 35 -19.54 -0.93 -3.03
C LEU A 35 -20.70 -1.89 -3.26
N GLU A 36 -21.66 -1.89 -2.34
CA GLU A 36 -22.88 -2.69 -2.43
C GLU A 36 -23.86 -2.16 -3.49
N GLU A 37 -23.76 -0.88 -3.83
CA GLU A 37 -24.57 -0.22 -4.85
C GLU A 37 -23.70 0.27 -6.02
N PRO A 38 -24.25 0.39 -7.24
CA PRO A 38 -23.54 0.99 -8.37
C PRO A 38 -23.09 2.42 -8.06
N PHE A 39 -21.89 2.79 -8.50
CA PHE A 39 -21.37 4.13 -8.29
C PHE A 39 -22.01 5.12 -9.27
N ASP A 40 -22.47 6.27 -8.79
CA ASP A 40 -22.97 7.33 -9.67
C ASP A 40 -21.79 8.14 -10.23
N ASP A 41 -21.45 7.83 -11.49
CA ASP A 41 -20.36 8.43 -12.27
C ASP A 41 -20.50 9.95 -12.46
N SER A 42 -21.72 10.50 -12.33
CA SER A 42 -22.01 11.84 -12.80
C SER A 42 -21.61 12.96 -11.83
N LEU A 43 -21.41 12.70 -10.53
CA LEU A 43 -21.36 13.78 -9.54
C LEU A 43 -20.41 13.61 -8.33
N SER A 44 -19.95 12.40 -7.99
CA SER A 44 -19.42 12.18 -6.63
C SER A 44 -17.88 12.12 -6.52
N ILE A 45 -17.16 11.52 -7.47
CA ILE A 45 -15.70 11.33 -7.36
C ILE A 45 -14.91 12.62 -7.58
N ILE A 46 -15.34 13.48 -8.51
CA ILE A 46 -14.61 14.71 -8.86
C ILE A 46 -14.62 15.71 -7.70
N PRO A 47 -15.77 16.01 -7.05
CA PRO A 47 -15.77 16.85 -5.84
C PRO A 47 -14.94 16.25 -4.71
N PHE A 48 -14.95 14.92 -4.51
CA PHE A 48 -14.09 14.25 -3.52
C PHE A 48 -12.61 14.57 -3.79
N LEU A 49 -12.14 14.36 -5.02
CA LEU A 49 -10.75 14.60 -5.36
C LEU A 49 -10.39 16.07 -5.14
N LYS A 50 -11.24 16.98 -5.61
CA LYS A 50 -11.01 18.42 -5.55
C LYS A 50 -11.02 18.98 -4.12
N ASP A 51 -12.02 18.64 -3.33
CA ASP A 51 -12.32 19.30 -2.07
C ASP A 51 -11.76 18.55 -0.86
N VAL A 52 -11.37 17.27 -1.02
CA VAL A 52 -10.85 16.42 0.06
C VAL A 52 -9.46 15.90 -0.26
N LEU A 53 -9.26 15.17 -1.38
CA LEU A 53 -7.95 14.53 -1.64
C LEU A 53 -6.83 15.56 -1.87
N LEU A 54 -7.04 16.50 -2.80
CA LEU A 54 -6.02 17.51 -3.14
C LEU A 54 -5.64 18.38 -1.93
N PRO A 55 -6.56 18.82 -1.05
CA PRO A 55 -6.21 19.61 0.13
C PRO A 55 -5.53 18.84 1.26
N ILE A 56 -5.67 17.50 1.35
CA ILE A 56 -5.06 16.69 2.42
C ILE A 56 -3.55 16.84 2.44
N ASN A 57 -2.91 16.86 1.26
CA ASN A 57 -1.47 16.99 1.16
C ASN A 57 -1.07 17.69 -0.16
N PRO A 58 -0.21 18.74 -0.12
CA PRO A 58 0.30 19.40 -1.32
C PRO A 58 0.92 18.45 -2.36
N ARG A 59 1.42 17.28 -1.94
CA ARG A 59 1.98 16.25 -2.83
C ARG A 59 0.96 15.68 -3.81
N PHE A 60 -0.33 15.65 -3.47
CA PHE A 60 -1.37 15.25 -4.42
C PHE A 60 -1.54 16.26 -5.57
N SER A 61 -1.06 17.48 -5.39
CA SER A 61 -1.01 18.53 -6.44
C SER A 61 0.40 18.78 -6.95
N SER A 62 1.31 17.80 -6.83
CA SER A 62 2.72 17.98 -7.19
C SER A 62 3.25 16.83 -8.03
N ILE A 63 4.21 17.15 -8.90
CA ILE A 63 4.98 16.18 -9.70
C ILE A 63 6.41 16.07 -9.17
N MET A 64 7.05 14.92 -9.42
CA MET A 64 8.46 14.73 -9.13
C MET A 64 9.30 15.27 -10.30
N VAL A 65 10.20 16.21 -10.04
CA VAL A 65 11.13 16.77 -11.02
C VAL A 65 12.56 16.50 -10.57
N GLY A 66 13.39 15.97 -11.47
CA GLY A 66 14.83 15.83 -11.22
C GLY A 66 15.55 17.17 -11.45
N ASP A 67 16.36 17.59 -10.48
CA ASP A 67 17.30 18.71 -10.67
C ASP A 67 18.60 18.22 -11.33
N LYS A 68 19.47 19.14 -11.74
CA LYS A 68 20.80 18.86 -12.32
C LYS A 68 21.71 18.05 -11.39
N ASP A 69 21.42 18.07 -10.09
CA ASP A 69 22.16 17.37 -9.04
C ASP A 69 21.60 15.96 -8.72
N GLU A 70 20.76 15.38 -9.59
CA GLU A 70 20.06 14.07 -9.42
C GLU A 70 19.07 13.99 -8.24
N VAL A 71 19.01 14.99 -7.37
CA VAL A 71 18.04 15.08 -6.29
C VAL A 71 16.66 15.43 -6.86
N LYS A 72 15.71 14.51 -6.68
CA LYS A 72 14.31 14.73 -7.07
C LYS A 72 13.61 15.66 -6.06
N ARG A 73 12.78 16.57 -6.57
CA ARG A 73 12.02 17.55 -5.77
C ARG A 73 10.55 17.57 -6.19
N TRP A 74 9.69 18.03 -5.29
CA TRP A 74 8.28 18.23 -5.58
C TRP A 74 8.05 19.60 -6.23
N LYS A 75 7.38 19.59 -7.38
CA LYS A 75 6.92 20.81 -8.05
C LYS A 75 5.40 20.81 -8.08
N LYS A 76 4.80 21.84 -7.48
CA LYS A 76 3.34 22.02 -7.51
C LYS A 76 2.88 22.30 -8.95
N VAL A 77 1.77 21.69 -9.33
CA VAL A 77 1.14 21.84 -10.65
C VAL A 77 -0.37 22.02 -10.50
N GLU A 78 -1.00 22.55 -11.54
CA GLU A 78 -2.45 22.52 -11.66
C GLU A 78 -2.89 21.11 -12.06
N VAL A 79 -3.81 20.52 -11.29
CA VAL A 79 -4.27 19.15 -11.51
C VAL A 79 -5.52 19.14 -12.37
N ARG A 80 -5.45 18.47 -13.52
CA ARG A 80 -6.61 18.18 -14.37
C ARG A 80 -7.23 16.86 -13.95
N LEU A 81 -8.25 16.90 -13.09
CA LEU A 81 -8.87 15.70 -12.50
C LEU A 81 -9.35 14.66 -13.52
N SER A 82 -9.79 15.09 -14.71
CA SER A 82 -10.19 14.20 -15.81
C SER A 82 -9.08 13.27 -16.27
N ASP A 83 -7.82 13.68 -16.12
CA ASP A 83 -6.66 12.91 -16.57
C ASP A 83 -6.28 11.83 -15.53
N HIS A 84 -6.83 11.91 -14.31
CA HIS A 84 -6.55 11.00 -13.20
C HIS A 84 -7.70 10.04 -12.89
N VAL A 85 -8.90 10.28 -13.45
CA VAL A 85 -10.08 9.43 -13.23
C VAL A 85 -10.38 8.65 -14.49
N ASN A 86 -10.33 7.33 -14.38
CA ASN A 86 -10.55 6.40 -15.46
C ASN A 86 -11.82 5.59 -15.22
N PHE A 87 -12.55 5.32 -16.30
CA PHE A 87 -13.74 4.48 -16.31
C PHE A 87 -13.50 3.33 -17.31
N PRO A 88 -12.94 2.20 -16.86
CA PRO A 88 -12.73 1.04 -17.71
C PRO A 88 -14.05 0.54 -18.28
N VAL A 89 -14.06 0.21 -19.57
CA VAL A 89 -15.26 -0.28 -20.25
C VAL A 89 -15.07 -1.76 -20.57
N PHE A 90 -15.95 -2.59 -20.01
CA PHE A 90 -16.02 -4.02 -20.26
C PHE A 90 -17.28 -4.38 -21.07
N THR A 91 -17.30 -5.60 -21.61
CA THR A 91 -18.46 -6.11 -22.34
C THR A 91 -19.65 -6.23 -21.40
N ALA A 92 -20.73 -5.49 -21.70
CA ALA A 92 -21.93 -5.47 -20.87
C ALA A 92 -22.76 -6.76 -20.98
N GLY A 93 -23.58 -7.02 -19.96
CA GLY A 93 -24.51 -8.15 -19.92
C GLY A 93 -23.86 -9.52 -19.67
N MET A 94 -22.60 -9.55 -19.24
CA MET A 94 -21.88 -10.76 -18.87
C MET A 94 -22.19 -11.20 -17.42
N SER A 95 -21.75 -12.41 -17.06
CA SER A 95 -21.92 -12.95 -15.70
C SER A 95 -20.99 -12.29 -14.68
N ALA A 96 -21.33 -12.37 -13.39
CA ALA A 96 -20.47 -11.87 -12.30
C ALA A 96 -19.06 -12.49 -12.33
N GLN A 97 -18.96 -13.79 -12.60
CA GLN A 97 -17.67 -14.48 -12.72
C GLN A 97 -16.80 -13.93 -13.84
N PHE A 98 -17.40 -13.56 -14.98
CA PHE A 98 -16.65 -12.91 -16.06
C PHE A 98 -16.09 -11.55 -15.61
N TYR A 99 -16.85 -10.79 -14.84
CA TYR A 99 -16.39 -9.52 -14.30
C TYR A 99 -15.34 -9.70 -13.18
N ASP A 100 -15.39 -10.77 -12.40
CA ASP A 100 -14.31 -11.12 -11.47
C ASP A 100 -12.99 -11.35 -12.21
N GLU A 101 -13.02 -12.11 -13.31
CA GLU A 101 -11.84 -12.35 -14.16
C GLU A 101 -11.33 -11.04 -14.80
N CYS A 102 -12.22 -10.21 -15.34
CA CYS A 102 -11.87 -8.90 -15.86
C CYS A 102 -11.24 -8.00 -14.79
N PHE A 103 -11.75 -8.04 -13.57
CA PHE A 103 -11.25 -7.27 -12.45
C PHE A 103 -9.83 -7.72 -12.04
N ASP A 104 -9.61 -9.03 -11.88
CA ASP A 104 -8.30 -9.59 -11.54
C ASP A 104 -7.28 -9.30 -12.65
N GLU A 105 -7.64 -9.43 -13.94
CA GLU A 105 -6.78 -9.05 -15.06
C GLU A 105 -6.46 -7.55 -15.06
N TYR A 106 -7.46 -6.72 -14.77
CA TYR A 106 -7.30 -5.27 -14.71
C TYR A 106 -6.36 -4.85 -13.57
N LEU A 107 -6.52 -5.41 -12.37
CA LEU A 107 -5.61 -5.20 -11.25
C LEU A 107 -4.19 -5.67 -11.56
N SER A 108 -4.06 -6.86 -12.17
CA SER A 108 -2.78 -7.45 -12.60
C SER A 108 -2.02 -6.50 -13.52
N LYS A 109 -2.71 -5.98 -14.54
CA LYS A 109 -2.16 -5.00 -15.47
C LYS A 109 -1.76 -3.72 -14.74
N MET A 110 -2.67 -3.16 -13.95
CA MET A 110 -2.45 -1.91 -13.22
C MET A 110 -1.23 -1.97 -12.29
N ALA A 111 -0.97 -3.12 -11.65
CA ALA A 111 0.16 -3.31 -10.75
C ALA A 111 1.53 -3.20 -11.44
N THR A 112 1.58 -3.43 -12.75
CA THR A 112 2.81 -3.37 -13.56
C THR A 112 2.97 -2.06 -14.34
N GLU A 113 1.87 -1.31 -14.52
CA GLU A 113 1.90 -0.04 -15.23
C GLU A 113 2.60 1.06 -14.41
N GLN A 114 3.51 1.80 -15.05
CA GLN A 114 4.17 2.95 -14.41
C GLN A 114 3.33 4.22 -14.54
N PHE A 115 3.44 5.10 -13.53
CA PHE A 115 2.80 6.41 -13.60
C PHE A 115 3.45 7.32 -14.65
N PRO A 116 2.66 8.16 -15.33
CA PRO A 116 3.19 9.22 -16.18
C PRO A 116 3.94 10.26 -15.33
N GLN A 117 5.18 10.60 -15.72
CA GLN A 117 6.00 11.55 -14.93
C GLN A 117 5.54 13.01 -15.05
N SER A 118 4.68 13.32 -16.02
CA SER A 118 4.14 14.66 -16.25
C SER A 118 2.94 15.02 -15.36
N GLN A 119 2.49 14.10 -14.50
CA GLN A 119 1.28 14.26 -13.70
C GLN A 119 1.52 13.84 -12.24
N PRO A 120 0.70 14.32 -11.29
CA PRO A 120 0.70 13.81 -9.92
C PRO A 120 0.55 12.28 -9.90
N LEU A 121 1.26 11.63 -8.99
CA LEU A 121 1.48 10.17 -9.06
C LEU A 121 0.39 9.36 -8.37
N TRP A 122 -0.85 9.64 -8.76
CA TRP A 122 -2.02 8.94 -8.27
C TRP A 122 -3.09 8.89 -9.36
N GLU A 123 -3.89 7.83 -9.34
CA GLU A 123 -4.98 7.59 -10.27
C GLU A 123 -6.16 6.97 -9.53
N VAL A 124 -7.36 7.22 -10.05
CA VAL A 124 -8.60 6.59 -9.59
C VAL A 124 -9.26 5.90 -10.76
N HIS A 125 -9.72 4.69 -10.55
CA HIS A 125 -10.37 3.87 -11.56
C HIS A 125 -11.71 3.41 -11.01
N VAL A 126 -12.81 3.74 -11.70
CA VAL A 126 -14.17 3.41 -11.29
C VAL A 126 -14.71 2.33 -12.21
N ILE A 127 -14.95 1.14 -11.65
CA ILE A 127 -15.44 -0.04 -12.35
C ILE A 127 -16.90 -0.26 -11.94
N ASN A 128 -17.80 0.15 -12.82
CA ASN A 128 -19.25 0.02 -12.65
C ASN A 128 -19.79 -1.26 -13.29
N TYR A 129 -19.16 -2.39 -12.99
CA TYR A 129 -19.60 -3.71 -13.42
C TYR A 129 -19.70 -4.63 -12.19
N PRO A 130 -20.82 -5.34 -12.00
CA PRO A 130 -21.04 -6.11 -10.79
C PRO A 130 -20.17 -7.36 -10.78
N THR A 131 -19.29 -7.46 -9.79
CA THR A 131 -18.49 -8.65 -9.47
C THR A 131 -19.32 -9.59 -8.58
N SER A 132 -18.76 -10.74 -8.22
CA SER A 132 -19.38 -11.65 -7.25
C SER A 132 -19.45 -11.07 -5.82
N HIS A 133 -18.75 -9.96 -5.56
CA HIS A 133 -18.60 -9.36 -4.23
C HIS A 133 -19.18 -7.95 -4.13
N ALA A 134 -19.29 -7.22 -5.24
CA ALA A 134 -19.63 -5.81 -5.25
C ALA A 134 -20.49 -5.44 -6.47
N ALA A 135 -21.37 -4.45 -6.33
CA ALA A 135 -22.08 -3.87 -7.46
C ALA A 135 -21.21 -2.91 -8.27
N SER A 136 -20.25 -2.26 -7.60
CA SER A 136 -19.21 -1.45 -8.24
C SER A 136 -17.93 -1.42 -7.40
N THR A 137 -16.81 -1.12 -8.05
CA THR A 137 -15.49 -1.08 -7.41
C THR A 137 -14.74 0.20 -7.77
N ILE A 138 -14.20 0.88 -6.77
CA ILE A 138 -13.30 2.02 -6.93
C ILE A 138 -11.89 1.59 -6.55
N ILE A 139 -10.95 1.74 -7.48
CA ILE A 139 -9.54 1.43 -7.27
C ILE A 139 -8.77 2.75 -7.20
N PHE A 140 -8.01 2.93 -6.13
CA PHE A 140 -7.07 4.02 -5.99
C PHE A 140 -5.65 3.48 -6.14
N LYS A 141 -4.88 4.05 -7.06
CA LYS A 141 -3.48 3.73 -7.25
C LYS A 141 -2.65 4.93 -6.82
N PHE A 142 -1.72 4.74 -5.90
CA PHE A 142 -0.82 5.80 -5.41
C PHE A 142 0.63 5.36 -5.55
N HIS A 143 1.51 6.26 -5.93
CA HIS A 143 2.95 6.02 -5.78
C HIS A 143 3.35 6.11 -4.29
N HIS A 144 4.17 5.18 -3.81
CA HIS A 144 4.54 5.09 -2.38
C HIS A 144 5.31 6.32 -1.86
N SER A 145 5.85 7.16 -2.75
CA SER A 145 6.45 8.46 -2.36
C SER A 145 5.44 9.48 -1.82
N LEU A 146 4.14 9.30 -2.10
CA LEU A 146 3.08 10.18 -1.62
C LEU A 146 2.80 9.99 -0.13
N GLY A 147 2.87 8.75 0.36
CA GLY A 147 2.62 8.41 1.76
C GLY A 147 2.72 6.91 2.01
N ASP A 148 2.72 6.54 3.29
CA ASP A 148 2.57 5.15 3.69
C ASP A 148 1.10 4.70 3.61
N GLY A 149 0.89 3.38 3.67
CA GLY A 149 -0.45 2.80 3.61
C GLY A 149 -1.38 3.30 4.71
N PHE A 150 -0.86 3.63 5.90
CA PHE A 150 -1.69 4.14 7.01
C PHE A 150 -2.22 5.54 6.72
N SER A 151 -1.36 6.44 6.25
CA SER A 151 -1.71 7.81 5.89
C SER A 151 -2.68 7.84 4.70
N ILE A 152 -2.46 6.97 3.71
CA ILE A 152 -3.35 6.83 2.54
C ILE A 152 -4.72 6.30 2.96
N MET A 153 -4.79 5.24 3.78
CA MET A 153 -6.08 4.74 4.29
C MET A 153 -6.79 5.77 5.15
N GLY A 154 -6.06 6.54 5.97
CA GLY A 154 -6.61 7.66 6.72
C GLY A 154 -7.22 8.74 5.82
N ALA A 155 -6.56 9.07 4.70
CA ALA A 155 -7.07 9.99 3.70
C ALA A 155 -8.36 9.45 3.03
N LEU A 156 -8.37 8.18 2.62
CA LEU A 156 -9.55 7.53 2.03
C LEU A 156 -10.72 7.48 3.02
N PHE A 157 -10.47 7.14 4.28
CA PHE A 157 -11.49 7.13 5.31
C PHE A 157 -12.01 8.53 5.64
N SER A 158 -11.24 9.60 5.48
CA SER A 158 -11.76 10.96 5.73
C SER A 158 -12.97 11.35 4.87
N PHE A 159 -13.17 10.66 3.74
CA PHE A 159 -14.31 10.85 2.85
C PHE A 159 -15.56 10.08 3.26
N LEU A 160 -15.41 8.89 3.86
CA LEU A 160 -16.55 8.06 4.16
C LEU A 160 -17.33 8.69 5.32
N LYS A 161 -18.65 8.71 5.19
CA LYS A 161 -19.55 9.14 6.23
C LYS A 161 -20.32 7.94 6.75
N ARG A 162 -20.73 8.02 8.00
CA ARG A 162 -21.61 7.03 8.59
C ARG A 162 -22.94 7.01 7.85
N ALA A 163 -23.38 5.80 7.47
CA ALA A 163 -24.67 5.59 6.81
C ALA A 163 -25.86 5.94 7.72
N ASP A 164 -25.73 5.70 9.03
CA ASP A 164 -26.78 5.98 10.00
C ASP A 164 -26.86 7.47 10.39
N ASN A 165 -25.72 8.17 10.45
CA ASN A 165 -25.69 9.61 10.69
C ASN A 165 -24.45 10.27 10.07
N PRO A 166 -24.58 10.93 8.90
CA PRO A 166 -23.47 11.55 8.18
C PRO A 166 -22.78 12.71 8.90
N SER A 167 -23.38 13.26 9.97
CA SER A 167 -22.77 14.34 10.77
C SER A 167 -21.77 13.82 11.81
N LEU A 168 -21.77 12.52 12.08
CA LEU A 168 -20.86 11.89 13.02
C LEU A 168 -19.60 11.39 12.30
N PRO A 169 -18.41 11.50 12.93
CA PRO A 169 -17.20 10.95 12.34
C PRO A 169 -17.30 9.43 12.22
N LEU A 170 -16.56 8.86 11.26
CA LEU A 170 -16.43 7.41 11.18
C LEU A 170 -15.93 6.84 12.50
N THR A 171 -16.60 5.78 12.93
CA THR A 171 -16.19 5.04 14.12
C THR A 171 -15.19 3.98 13.68
N ILE A 172 -13.93 4.38 13.50
CA ILE A 172 -12.83 3.42 13.40
C ILE A 172 -12.52 2.96 14.82
N PRO A 173 -12.51 1.64 15.13
CA PRO A 173 -12.16 1.17 16.46
C PRO A 173 -10.81 1.74 16.87
N SER A 174 -10.78 2.57 17.91
CA SER A 174 -9.53 3.11 18.43
C SER A 174 -8.67 1.94 18.88
N VAL A 175 -7.44 1.85 18.37
CA VAL A 175 -6.43 0.97 18.96
C VAL A 175 -6.26 1.45 20.40
N GLN A 176 -6.81 0.70 21.35
CA GLN A 176 -6.44 0.86 22.74
C GLN A 176 -4.98 0.45 22.82
N LEU A 177 -4.09 1.45 22.71
CA LEU A 177 -2.71 1.26 23.09
C LEU A 177 -2.79 0.83 24.55
N HIS A 178 -2.47 -0.44 24.82
CA HIS A 178 -2.24 -0.91 26.18
C HIS A 178 -1.04 -0.13 26.70
N THR A 179 -1.29 1.10 27.14
CA THR A 179 -0.40 1.80 28.04
C THR A 179 -0.49 0.98 29.32
N SER A 180 0.41 0.01 29.46
CA SER A 180 0.67 -0.55 30.76
C SER A 180 0.98 0.65 31.65
N LYS A 181 0.07 0.94 32.59
CA LYS A 181 0.31 1.90 33.67
C LYS A 181 1.37 1.29 34.58
N TYR A 182 2.60 1.20 34.09
CA TYR A 182 3.76 1.08 34.95
C TYR A 182 3.98 2.46 35.55
N GLY A 183 3.33 2.69 36.70
CA GLY A 183 3.64 3.82 37.54
C GLY A 183 5.13 3.79 37.85
N ARG A 184 5.86 4.81 37.38
CA ARG A 184 7.10 5.27 37.99
C ARG A 184 7.64 6.49 37.24
N THR A 185 7.88 7.54 38.00
CA THR A 185 8.77 8.65 37.70
C THR A 185 10.07 8.12 37.08
N PHE A 186 10.21 8.18 35.75
CA PHE A 186 11.38 7.67 35.04
C PHE A 186 12.14 8.83 34.41
N SER A 187 13.35 9.05 34.94
CA SER A 187 14.33 10.05 34.53
C SER A 187 14.56 10.08 33.02
N MET A 188 14.61 11.30 32.45
CA MET A 188 14.91 11.56 31.02
C MET A 188 16.16 10.82 30.53
N PHE A 189 17.13 10.58 31.41
CA PHE A 189 18.37 9.89 31.08
C PHE A 189 18.16 8.45 30.59
N ARG A 190 17.15 7.75 31.13
CA ARG A 190 16.86 6.38 30.72
C ARG A 190 16.16 6.32 29.36
N LYS A 191 15.35 7.33 29.02
CA LYS A 191 14.73 7.45 27.68
C LYS A 191 15.78 7.66 26.58
N VAL A 192 16.79 8.49 26.87
CA VAL A 192 17.91 8.73 25.95
C VAL A 192 18.72 7.46 25.75
N LEU A 193 19.04 6.74 26.83
CA LEU A 193 19.76 5.47 26.73
C LEU A 193 18.97 4.40 25.96
N THR A 194 17.65 4.31 26.19
CA THR A 194 16.76 3.42 25.45
C THR A 194 16.69 3.81 23.97
N PHE A 195 16.66 5.11 23.64
CA PHE A 195 16.69 5.59 22.27
C PHE A 195 17.99 5.20 21.56
N PHE A 196 19.15 5.41 22.18
CA PHE A 196 20.44 5.01 21.62
C PHE A 196 20.57 3.49 21.49
N SER A 197 20.07 2.71 22.45
CA SER A 197 20.06 1.25 22.32
C SER A 197 19.13 0.78 21.22
N CYS A 198 17.95 1.39 21.05
CA CYS A 198 17.05 1.08 19.95
C CYS A 198 17.69 1.45 18.61
N ALA A 199 18.30 2.62 18.49
CA ALA A 199 18.99 3.05 17.28
C ALA A 199 20.19 2.14 16.95
N TYR A 200 20.97 1.73 17.96
CA TYR A 200 22.08 0.79 17.79
C TYR A 200 21.60 -0.59 17.36
N ASN A 201 20.56 -1.12 18.01
CA ASN A 201 19.99 -2.42 17.65
C ASN A 201 19.42 -2.38 16.23
N SER A 202 18.63 -1.36 15.88
CA SER A 202 18.11 -1.19 14.52
C SER A 202 19.23 -1.05 13.48
N ALA A 203 20.30 -0.30 13.78
CA ALA A 203 21.44 -0.18 12.88
C ALA A 203 22.22 -1.51 12.76
N SER A 204 22.40 -2.23 13.86
CA SER A 204 23.05 -3.54 13.89
C SER A 204 22.23 -4.58 13.14
N ASP A 205 20.91 -4.61 13.33
CA ASP A 205 19.98 -5.52 12.65
C ASP A 205 19.93 -5.22 11.16
N PHE A 206 19.92 -3.94 10.77
CA PHE A 206 19.99 -3.52 9.38
C PHE A 206 21.33 -3.91 8.73
N CYS A 207 22.47 -3.62 9.39
CA CYS A 207 23.78 -4.04 8.91
C CYS A 207 23.92 -5.56 8.83
N SER A 208 23.42 -6.28 9.83
CA SER A 208 23.40 -7.75 9.86
C SER A 208 22.54 -8.31 8.72
N SER A 209 21.39 -7.70 8.43
CA SER A 209 20.51 -8.07 7.32
C SER A 209 21.18 -7.84 5.96
N ILE A 210 21.90 -6.72 5.78
CA ILE A 210 22.68 -6.46 4.57
C ILE A 210 23.81 -7.47 4.43
N ILE A 211 24.56 -7.73 5.51
CA ILE A 211 25.68 -8.68 5.50
C ILE A 211 25.18 -10.09 5.16
N ARG A 212 24.07 -10.54 5.77
CA ARG A 212 23.44 -11.82 5.43
C ARG A 212 22.96 -11.86 3.98
N SER A 213 22.27 -10.81 3.51
CA SER A 213 21.83 -10.71 2.12
C SER A 213 22.98 -10.73 1.11
N CYS A 214 24.18 -10.27 1.48
CA CYS A 214 25.35 -10.26 0.60
C CYS A 214 26.22 -11.53 0.70
N LEU A 215 26.28 -12.18 1.87
CA LEU A 215 27.19 -13.31 2.12
C LEU A 215 26.51 -14.67 2.02
N ASP A 216 25.24 -14.77 2.39
CA ASP A 216 24.51 -16.02 2.27
C ASP A 216 24.00 -16.14 0.84
N LYS A 217 24.53 -17.11 0.10
CA LYS A 217 23.82 -17.63 -1.07
C LYS A 217 22.55 -18.27 -0.54
N GLU A 218 21.46 -17.51 -0.50
CA GLU A 218 20.17 -18.08 -0.14
C GLU A 218 19.87 -19.24 -1.10
N ASP A 219 19.28 -20.31 -0.58
CA ASP A 219 18.91 -21.46 -1.37
C ASP A 219 17.89 -21.06 -2.46
N GLU A 220 17.95 -21.69 -3.62
CA GLU A 220 16.88 -21.61 -4.60
C GLU A 220 15.63 -22.27 -4.00
N THR A 221 14.58 -21.49 -3.79
CA THR A 221 13.30 -21.96 -3.29
C THR A 221 12.24 -21.74 -4.36
N PRO A 222 11.13 -22.50 -4.37
CA PRO A 222 10.03 -22.26 -5.29
C PRO A 222 9.44 -20.83 -5.25
N ILE A 223 9.71 -20.06 -4.19
CA ILE A 223 9.32 -18.66 -4.04
C ILE A 223 10.36 -17.71 -4.64
N ARG A 224 11.64 -18.10 -4.65
CA ARG A 224 12.75 -17.29 -5.14
C ARG A 224 13.25 -17.83 -6.47
N SER A 225 12.95 -17.12 -7.55
CA SER A 225 13.32 -17.49 -8.92
C SER A 225 14.83 -17.51 -9.22
N GLY A 226 15.67 -16.86 -8.39
CA GLY A 226 17.13 -16.93 -8.48
C GLY A 226 17.77 -16.18 -9.66
N HIS A 227 16.99 -15.56 -10.54
CA HIS A 227 17.47 -14.79 -11.69
C HIS A 227 17.05 -13.30 -11.62
N SER A 228 17.83 -12.42 -12.25
CA SER A 228 17.51 -11.00 -12.36
C SER A 228 16.36 -10.74 -13.33
N GLY A 229 15.71 -9.56 -13.24
CA GLY A 229 14.66 -9.12 -14.17
C GLY A 229 13.26 -9.61 -13.83
N VAL A 230 13.06 -10.28 -12.69
CA VAL A 230 11.76 -10.75 -12.20
C VAL A 230 10.81 -9.59 -11.97
N GLU A 231 11.35 -8.43 -11.58
CA GLU A 231 10.64 -7.17 -11.38
C GLU A 231 9.95 -6.64 -12.65
N SER A 232 10.33 -7.15 -13.83
CA SER A 232 9.75 -6.78 -15.12
C SER A 232 8.80 -7.84 -15.70
N LEU A 233 8.61 -8.95 -15.00
CA LEU A 233 7.72 -10.02 -15.44
C LEU A 233 6.25 -9.62 -15.24
N PRO A 234 5.34 -10.15 -16.07
CA PRO A 234 3.91 -10.01 -15.84
C PRO A 234 3.53 -10.52 -14.45
N VAL A 235 2.73 -9.74 -13.74
CA VAL A 235 2.15 -10.12 -12.45
C VAL A 235 0.73 -10.59 -12.70
N ALA A 236 0.34 -11.67 -12.04
CA ALA A 236 -1.06 -12.08 -11.91
C ALA A 236 -1.51 -11.84 -10.45
N ILE A 237 -2.56 -11.06 -10.29
CA ILE A 237 -3.23 -10.80 -9.02
C ILE A 237 -4.51 -11.62 -9.00
N THR A 238 -4.73 -12.33 -7.90
CA THR A 238 -5.97 -13.05 -7.63
C THR A 238 -6.45 -12.69 -6.25
N THR A 239 -7.76 -12.52 -6.11
CA THR A 239 -8.38 -12.10 -4.87
C THR A 239 -8.96 -13.30 -4.11
N ILE A 240 -8.70 -13.37 -2.80
CA ILE A 240 -9.28 -14.38 -1.90
C ILE A 240 -9.87 -13.68 -0.69
N THR A 241 -11.13 -13.99 -0.38
CA THR A 241 -11.88 -13.38 0.71
C THR A 241 -11.93 -14.30 1.94
N PHE A 242 -11.55 -13.75 3.10
CA PHE A 242 -11.64 -14.44 4.39
C PHE A 242 -12.69 -13.77 5.28
N SER A 243 -13.51 -14.58 5.97
CA SER A 243 -14.46 -14.06 6.96
C SER A 243 -13.72 -13.44 8.14
N LEU A 244 -14.00 -12.15 8.40
CA LEU A 244 -13.45 -11.45 9.55
C LEU A 244 -13.88 -12.09 10.88
N ASP A 245 -15.07 -12.68 10.94
CA ASP A 245 -15.55 -13.37 12.14
C ASP A 245 -14.75 -14.63 12.43
N HIS A 246 -14.37 -15.38 11.40
CA HIS A 246 -13.46 -16.53 11.56
C HIS A 246 -12.08 -16.08 12.04
N ILE A 247 -11.52 -15.00 11.48
CA ILE A 247 -10.24 -14.44 11.92
C ILE A 247 -10.32 -14.02 13.40
N LYS A 248 -11.40 -13.35 13.82
CA LYS A 248 -11.64 -12.97 15.22
C LYS A 248 -11.78 -14.18 16.14
N GLN A 249 -12.42 -15.25 15.70
CA GLN A 249 -12.54 -16.49 16.47
C GLN A 249 -11.19 -17.18 16.66
N ILE A 250 -10.36 -17.26 15.61
CA ILE A 250 -9.00 -17.82 15.69
C ILE A 250 -8.15 -17.00 16.65
N LYS A 251 -8.18 -15.66 16.49
CA LYS A 251 -7.52 -14.71 17.40
C LYS A 251 -7.89 -15.01 18.86
N ALA A 252 -9.19 -15.11 19.16
CA ALA A 252 -9.69 -15.35 20.51
C ALA A 252 -9.27 -16.73 21.06
N LYS A 253 -9.32 -17.78 20.25
CA LYS A 253 -8.92 -19.15 20.65
C LYS A 253 -7.42 -19.27 20.94
N LEU A 254 -6.59 -18.58 20.16
CA LEU A 254 -5.13 -18.66 20.28
C LEU A 254 -4.56 -17.60 21.24
N GLY A 255 -5.34 -16.60 21.65
CA GLY A 255 -4.88 -15.52 22.52
C GLY A 255 -3.88 -14.56 21.85
N VAL A 256 -3.94 -14.44 20.53
CA VAL A 256 -2.99 -13.66 19.71
C VAL A 256 -3.65 -12.38 19.14
N THR A 257 -2.94 -11.62 18.32
CA THR A 257 -3.46 -10.45 17.60
C THR A 257 -4.00 -10.82 16.21
N LEU A 258 -4.70 -9.89 15.54
CA LEU A 258 -5.16 -10.11 14.16
C LEU A 258 -3.99 -10.29 13.20
N ASN A 259 -2.91 -9.53 13.40
CA ASN A 259 -1.72 -9.60 12.56
C ASN A 259 -1.07 -10.99 12.65
N ASP A 260 -1.03 -11.59 13.84
CA ASP A 260 -0.48 -12.94 14.03
C ASP A 260 -1.29 -13.99 13.25
N VAL A 261 -2.63 -13.87 13.24
CA VAL A 261 -3.50 -14.79 12.50
C VAL A 261 -3.31 -14.65 10.99
N ILE A 262 -3.26 -13.42 10.47
CA ILE A 262 -3.06 -13.14 9.04
C ILE A 262 -1.67 -13.63 8.60
N THR A 263 -0.64 -13.28 9.37
CA THR A 263 0.75 -13.67 9.12
C THR A 263 0.90 -15.18 9.13
N GLY A 264 0.32 -15.87 10.12
CA GLY A 264 0.32 -17.33 10.19
C GLY A 264 -0.37 -17.99 8.99
N THR A 265 -1.44 -17.38 8.49
CA THR A 265 -2.17 -17.87 7.31
C THR A 265 -1.33 -17.74 6.04
N ILE A 266 -0.67 -16.58 5.85
CA ILE A 266 0.25 -16.35 4.72
C ILE A 266 1.42 -17.35 4.77
N PHE A 267 2.04 -17.53 5.94
CA PHE A 267 3.12 -18.50 6.11
C PHE A 267 2.70 -19.94 5.84
N LEU A 268 1.51 -20.33 6.30
CA LEU A 268 0.96 -21.65 6.02
C LEU A 268 0.73 -21.84 4.52
N GLY A 269 0.15 -20.85 3.85
CA GLY A 269 -0.07 -20.86 2.40
C GLY A 269 1.24 -20.99 1.62
N ALA A 270 2.24 -20.17 1.95
CA ALA A 270 3.57 -20.23 1.35
C ALA A 270 4.23 -21.60 1.55
N ARG A 271 4.14 -22.16 2.77
CA ARG A 271 4.66 -23.49 3.08
C ARG A 271 3.96 -24.58 2.27
N MET A 272 2.63 -24.55 2.17
CA MET A 272 1.86 -25.52 1.40
C MET A 272 2.20 -25.44 -0.10
N TYR A 273 2.36 -24.23 -0.64
CA TYR A 273 2.82 -24.00 -2.01
C TYR A 273 4.21 -24.63 -2.24
N MET A 274 5.18 -24.32 -1.38
CA MET A 274 6.53 -24.87 -1.48
C MET A 274 6.52 -26.41 -1.46
N GLU A 275 5.79 -27.01 -0.52
CA GLU A 275 5.69 -28.48 -0.41
C GLU A 275 5.03 -29.11 -1.65
N THR A 276 4.09 -28.42 -2.27
CA THR A 276 3.40 -28.89 -3.48
C THR A 276 4.29 -28.81 -4.71
N VAL A 277 5.07 -27.73 -4.84
CA VAL A 277 5.96 -27.51 -5.99
C VAL A 277 7.26 -28.32 -5.87
N SER A 278 7.77 -28.50 -4.65
CA SER A 278 8.98 -29.28 -4.36
C SER A 278 8.86 -29.96 -3.00
N GLN A 279 8.63 -31.27 -3.01
CA GLN A 279 8.47 -32.08 -1.79
C GLN A 279 9.68 -31.95 -0.85
N GLY A 280 9.42 -31.69 0.44
CA GLY A 280 10.43 -31.47 1.46
C GLY A 280 10.89 -30.03 1.64
N SER A 281 10.60 -29.13 0.68
CA SER A 281 11.03 -27.72 0.76
C SER A 281 10.23 -26.89 1.78
N GLY A 282 9.07 -27.37 2.24
CA GLY A 282 8.27 -26.68 3.26
C GLY A 282 8.95 -26.57 4.63
N GLN A 283 10.03 -27.31 4.87
CA GLN A 283 10.84 -27.22 6.10
C GLN A 283 11.71 -25.96 6.15
N CYS A 284 12.09 -25.37 5.01
CA CYS A 284 12.86 -24.12 4.96
C CYS A 284 12.12 -22.95 5.64
N MET A 285 10.78 -22.95 5.65
CA MET A 285 9.99 -21.90 6.30
C MET A 285 10.10 -21.90 7.83
N GLN A 286 10.50 -23.02 8.46
CA GLN A 286 10.74 -23.06 9.90
C GLN A 286 11.94 -22.20 10.32
N TYR A 287 12.93 -22.04 9.44
CA TYR A 287 14.10 -21.19 9.69
C TYR A 287 13.78 -19.70 9.58
N ILE A 288 12.82 -19.33 8.72
CA ILE A 288 12.35 -17.94 8.57
C ILE A 288 11.53 -17.50 9.79
N ILE A 289 10.71 -18.40 10.36
CA ILE A 289 9.91 -18.11 11.56
C ILE A 289 10.77 -18.05 12.83
N GLY A 290 11.87 -18.81 12.90
CA GLY A 290 12.77 -18.81 14.07
C GLY A 290 13.69 -17.59 14.18
N ALA A 291 13.71 -16.70 13.19
CA ALA A 291 14.57 -15.52 13.13
C ALA A 291 13.83 -14.19 13.38
N ALA A 292 12.51 -14.21 13.60
CA ALA A 292 11.67 -13.07 13.97
C ALA A 292 11.29 -13.11 15.45
#